data_AF-A0A918YL91-F1
#
_entry.id   AF-A0A918YL91-F1
#
_cell.length_a   1.000
_cell.length_b   1.000
_cell.length_c   1.000
_cell.angle_alpha   90.00
_cell.angle_beta   90.00
_cell.angle_gamma   90.00
#
_symmetry.space_group_name_H-M   'P 1'
#
loop_
_entity.id
_entity.type
_entity.pdbx_description
1 polymer ?
#
loop_
_entity_poly.entity_id
_entity_poly.type
_entity_poly.pdbx_seq_one_letter_code
_entity_poly.pdbx_strand_id
1 'polypeptide(L)'
;MIGWRLPANLLGTTEAAERAGARVREIHSMLTATDPDTGERYGVDEPELLLWVHCAEIDSCLHVLRRSGFPLTDAQADRYLAEHRVSARLVGLDPAAVPASRAELAAYFEKARPELAAGPEARAVDDFLLRPPTHPLLVPAREVLWRRVAQLAYAALPPYAHELYGRPAPAPAAVTRRLKGTGAMLRRVPARVRWQLPPKHILRAMARLGPEARPAPYKVGL
;
A
#
# COMPACT_ATOMS: atom_id res chain seq x y z
N MET A 1 -27.24 -11.53 13.97
CA MET A 1 -25.89 -11.87 13.49
C MET A 1 -25.76 -11.40 12.05
N ILE A 2 -25.21 -10.20 11.82
CA ILE A 2 -25.10 -9.60 10.48
C ILE A 2 -23.70 -9.89 9.96
N GLY A 3 -23.59 -10.87 9.07
CA GLY A 3 -22.36 -11.23 8.38
C GLY A 3 -22.07 -10.25 7.25
N TRP A 4 -21.08 -9.40 7.43
CA TRP A 4 -20.50 -8.61 6.35
C TRP A 4 -19.66 -9.53 5.44
N ARG A 5 -20.29 -10.13 4.43
CA ARG A 5 -19.57 -10.71 3.29
C ARG A 5 -18.93 -9.56 2.53
N LEU A 6 -17.63 -9.34 2.69
CA LEU A 6 -16.81 -8.34 1.99
C LEU A 6 -17.03 -8.40 0.46
N PRO A 7 -17.69 -7.43 -0.20
CA PRO A 7 -17.73 -7.36 -1.65
C PRO A 7 -16.87 -6.17 -2.07
N ALA A 8 -15.58 -6.41 -2.28
CA ALA A 8 -14.73 -5.64 -3.18
C ALA A 8 -14.81 -4.10 -3.01
N ASN A 9 -14.16 -3.59 -1.99
CA ASN A 9 -13.94 -2.17 -1.75
C ASN A 9 -12.80 -1.59 -2.62
N LEU A 10 -11.86 -2.41 -3.13
CA LEU A 10 -10.76 -1.95 -3.99
C LEU A 10 -10.94 -2.27 -5.49
N LEU A 11 -11.63 -3.36 -5.86
CA LEU A 11 -11.58 -3.94 -7.22
C LEU A 11 -12.93 -4.02 -7.96
N GLY A 12 -14.03 -3.51 -7.39
CA GLY A 12 -15.35 -3.57 -8.04
C GLY A 12 -16.20 -4.74 -7.55
N THR A 13 -16.38 -5.83 -8.29
CA THR A 13 -17.12 -7.05 -7.84
C THR A 13 -16.15 -8.11 -7.33
N THR A 14 -16.63 -9.09 -6.55
CA THR A 14 -15.81 -10.24 -6.13
C THR A 14 -15.19 -10.94 -7.34
N GLU A 15 -15.99 -11.20 -8.39
CA GLU A 15 -15.47 -11.79 -9.63
C GLU A 15 -14.39 -10.96 -10.32
N ALA A 16 -14.52 -9.63 -10.32
CA ALA A 16 -13.49 -8.76 -10.88
C ALA A 16 -12.19 -8.84 -10.07
N ALA A 17 -12.31 -8.93 -8.74
CA ALA A 17 -11.17 -9.13 -7.85
C ALA A 17 -10.49 -10.49 -8.08
N GLU A 18 -11.26 -11.57 -8.23
CA GLU A 18 -10.74 -12.90 -8.54
C GLU A 18 -10.00 -12.93 -9.88
N ARG A 19 -10.60 -12.34 -10.93
CA ARG A 19 -9.98 -12.27 -12.26
C ARG A 19 -8.68 -11.47 -12.24
N ALA A 20 -8.67 -10.34 -11.53
CA ALA A 20 -7.47 -9.53 -11.36
C ALA A 20 -6.38 -10.30 -10.60
N GLY A 21 -6.75 -10.96 -9.49
CA GLY A 21 -5.82 -11.80 -8.73
C GLY A 21 -5.26 -12.96 -9.54
N ALA A 22 -6.10 -13.65 -10.32
CA ALA A 22 -5.65 -14.73 -11.21
C ALA A 22 -4.63 -14.23 -12.24
N ARG A 23 -4.87 -13.06 -12.83
CA ARG A 23 -3.93 -12.45 -13.77
C ARG A 23 -2.61 -12.05 -13.12
N VAL A 24 -2.64 -11.51 -11.90
CA VAL A 24 -1.41 -11.19 -11.14
C VAL A 24 -0.61 -12.45 -10.86
N ARG A 25 -1.24 -13.52 -10.38
CA ARG A 25 -0.57 -14.81 -10.12
C ARG A 25 0.04 -15.41 -11.38
N GLU A 26 -0.67 -15.36 -12.50
CA GLU A 26 -0.15 -15.79 -13.80
C GLU A 26 1.13 -15.01 -14.16
N ILE A 27 1.11 -13.68 -14.01
CA ILE A 27 2.30 -12.85 -14.26
C ILE A 27 3.44 -13.22 -13.31
N HIS A 28 3.18 -13.32 -11.99
CA HIS A 28 4.22 -13.66 -11.02
C HIS A 28 4.84 -15.04 -11.26
N SER A 29 4.05 -16.04 -11.68
CA SER A 29 4.56 -17.39 -12.00
C SER A 29 5.50 -17.43 -13.20
N MET A 30 5.50 -16.38 -14.04
CA MET A 30 6.41 -16.26 -15.19
C MET A 30 7.68 -15.48 -14.85
N LEU A 31 7.75 -14.87 -13.67
CA LEU A 31 8.86 -14.01 -13.25
C LEU A 31 9.78 -14.78 -12.30
N THR A 32 11.06 -14.77 -12.63
CA THR A 32 12.13 -15.28 -11.77
C THR A 32 13.11 -14.16 -11.47
N ALA A 33 13.70 -14.22 -10.29
CA ALA A 33 14.79 -13.35 -9.88
C ALA A 33 16.05 -14.19 -9.65
N THR A 34 17.19 -13.52 -9.61
CA THR A 34 18.48 -14.13 -9.26
C THR A 34 19.07 -13.33 -8.14
N ASP A 35 19.41 -14.00 -7.04
CA ASP A 35 20.14 -13.40 -5.93
C ASP A 35 21.55 -13.00 -6.42
N PRO A 36 21.95 -11.74 -6.31
CA PRO A 36 23.25 -11.28 -6.81
C PRO A 36 24.43 -11.77 -5.95
N ASP A 37 24.22 -12.12 -4.68
CA ASP A 37 25.25 -12.55 -3.74
C ASP A 37 25.46 -14.07 -3.80
N THR A 38 24.38 -14.85 -3.90
CA THR A 38 24.43 -16.32 -3.91
C THR A 38 24.34 -16.92 -5.32
N GLY A 39 23.80 -16.18 -6.29
CA GLY A 39 23.49 -16.67 -7.64
C GLY A 39 22.25 -17.56 -7.71
N GLU A 40 21.53 -17.75 -6.60
CA GLU A 40 20.33 -18.56 -6.53
C GLU A 40 19.21 -17.98 -7.40
N ARG A 41 18.49 -18.84 -8.13
CA ARG A 41 17.32 -18.45 -8.89
C ARG A 41 16.06 -18.86 -8.15
N TYR A 42 15.17 -17.91 -7.93
CA TYR A 42 13.95 -18.10 -7.17
C TYR A 42 12.74 -17.47 -7.90
N GLY A 43 11.55 -17.96 -7.58
CA GLY A 43 10.29 -17.48 -8.15
C GLY A 43 9.84 -16.20 -7.45
N VAL A 44 9.33 -15.21 -8.20
CA VAL A 44 8.75 -14.00 -7.58
C VAL A 44 7.43 -14.30 -6.86
N ASP A 45 6.81 -15.44 -7.16
CA ASP A 45 5.61 -15.95 -6.51
C ASP A 45 5.88 -16.80 -5.25
N GLU A 46 7.10 -16.82 -4.75
CA GLU A 46 7.41 -17.53 -3.50
C GLU A 46 6.63 -16.94 -2.31
N PRO A 47 6.03 -17.79 -1.45
CA PRO A 47 5.13 -17.34 -0.39
C PRO A 47 5.73 -16.29 0.54
N GLU A 48 7.02 -16.39 0.86
CA GLU A 48 7.69 -15.46 1.77
C GLU A 48 7.85 -14.07 1.16
N LEU A 49 8.15 -13.99 -0.13
CA LEU A 49 8.25 -12.74 -0.89
C LEU A 49 6.87 -12.08 -1.06
N LEU A 50 5.86 -12.89 -1.37
CA LEU A 50 4.48 -12.41 -1.47
C LEU A 50 3.99 -11.88 -0.11
N LEU A 51 4.33 -12.57 0.98
CA LEU A 51 3.98 -12.16 2.34
C LEU A 51 4.64 -10.83 2.69
N TRP A 52 5.93 -10.66 2.35
CA TRP A 52 6.65 -9.41 2.53
C TRP A 52 5.97 -8.24 1.84
N VAL A 53 5.69 -8.37 0.54
CA VAL A 53 5.06 -7.30 -0.24
C VAL A 53 3.66 -6.98 0.32
N HIS A 54 2.88 -7.99 0.68
CA HIS A 54 1.55 -7.80 1.26
C HIS A 54 1.62 -7.05 2.60
N CYS A 55 2.47 -7.49 3.52
CA CYS A 55 2.66 -6.85 4.82
C CYS A 55 3.16 -5.40 4.69
N ALA A 56 4.13 -5.14 3.79
CA ALA A 56 4.64 -3.81 3.52
C ALA A 56 3.56 -2.88 2.92
N GLU A 57 2.73 -3.39 2.00
CA GLU A 57 1.64 -2.64 1.40
C GLU A 57 0.61 -2.19 2.44
N ILE A 58 0.09 -3.13 3.23
CA ILE A 58 -0.97 -2.83 4.21
C ILE A 58 -0.46 -1.96 5.37
N ASP A 59 0.79 -2.17 5.81
CA ASP A 59 1.42 -1.33 6.83
C ASP A 59 1.61 0.10 6.32
N SER A 60 2.16 0.27 5.11
CA SER A 60 2.42 1.59 4.55
C SER A 60 1.13 2.41 4.36
N CYS A 61 0.05 1.75 3.92
CA CYS A 61 -1.27 2.35 3.80
C CYS A 61 -1.80 2.82 5.16
N LEU A 62 -1.77 1.94 6.16
CA LEU A 62 -2.22 2.23 7.52
C LEU A 62 -1.40 3.36 8.16
N HIS A 63 -0.08 3.31 8.02
CA HIS A 63 0.87 4.29 8.55
C HIS A 63 0.62 5.68 7.98
N VAL A 64 0.53 5.79 6.64
CA VAL A 64 0.23 7.06 5.97
C VAL A 64 -1.14 7.58 6.36
N LEU A 65 -2.17 6.72 6.43
CA LEU A 65 -3.52 7.13 6.81
C LEU A 65 -3.54 7.76 8.21
N ARG A 66 -2.96 7.08 9.20
CA ARG A 66 -2.87 7.58 10.59
C ARG A 66 -2.09 8.89 10.66
N ARG A 67 -0.93 8.98 9.98
CA ARG A 67 -0.09 10.18 9.98
C ARG A 67 -0.67 11.34 9.19
N SER A 68 -1.63 11.09 8.28
CA SER A 68 -2.37 12.13 7.57
C SER A 68 -3.37 12.90 8.45
N GLY A 69 -3.55 12.48 9.72
CA GLY A 69 -4.49 13.08 10.66
C GLY A 69 -5.92 12.56 10.52
N PHE A 70 -6.11 11.39 9.90
CA PHE A 70 -7.39 10.71 9.90
C PHE A 70 -7.62 10.02 11.26
N PRO A 71 -8.77 10.20 11.92
CA PRO A 71 -9.01 9.70 13.28
C PRO A 71 -9.33 8.20 13.26
N LEU A 72 -8.30 7.37 13.12
CA LEU A 72 -8.40 5.91 13.17
C LEU A 72 -8.04 5.42 14.58
N THR A 73 -8.96 4.70 15.22
CA THR A 73 -8.68 4.04 16.50
C THR A 73 -7.83 2.79 16.28
N ASP A 74 -7.20 2.34 17.35
CA ASP A 74 -6.40 1.13 17.39
C ASP A 74 -7.21 -0.12 17.00
N ALA A 75 -8.45 -0.24 17.51
CA ALA A 75 -9.35 -1.33 17.14
C ALA A 75 -9.74 -1.30 15.65
N GLN A 76 -9.92 -0.10 15.07
CA GLN A 76 -10.21 0.03 13.64
C GLN A 76 -8.99 -0.29 12.77
N ALA A 77 -7.78 -0.03 13.27
CA ALA A 77 -6.54 -0.43 12.61
C ALA A 77 -6.39 -1.95 12.60
N ASP A 78 -6.67 -2.63 13.72
CA ASP A 78 -6.63 -4.10 13.77
C ASP A 78 -7.74 -4.71 12.88
N ARG A 79 -8.94 -4.11 12.86
CA ARG A 79 -10.01 -4.49 11.91
C ARG A 79 -9.57 -4.35 10.45
N TYR A 80 -8.91 -3.23 10.10
CA TYR A 80 -8.37 -3.02 8.75
C TYR A 80 -7.39 -4.13 8.35
N LEU A 81 -6.47 -4.52 9.24
CA LEU A 81 -5.51 -5.59 8.98
C LEU A 81 -6.20 -6.96 8.83
N ALA A 82 -7.12 -7.29 9.74
CA ALA A 82 -7.90 -8.53 9.67
C ALA A 82 -8.73 -8.64 8.37
N GLU A 83 -9.24 -7.52 7.84
CA GLU A 83 -9.94 -7.50 6.56
C GLU A 83 -8.99 -7.74 5.37
N HIS A 84 -7.76 -7.22 5.42
CA HIS A 84 -6.77 -7.41 4.34
C HIS A 84 -6.25 -8.84 4.27
N ARG A 85 -6.18 -9.54 5.40
CA ARG A 85 -5.85 -10.97 5.47
C ARG A 85 -6.70 -11.82 4.53
N VAL A 86 -8.00 -11.54 4.43
CA VAL A 86 -8.91 -12.29 3.51
C VAL A 86 -8.55 -12.03 2.05
N SER A 87 -8.08 -10.82 1.74
CA SER A 87 -7.70 -10.42 0.38
C SER A 87 -6.35 -11.02 -0.05
N ALA A 88 -5.51 -11.46 0.89
CA ALA A 88 -4.21 -12.06 0.60
C ALA A 88 -4.29 -13.32 -0.29
N ARG A 89 -5.41 -14.08 -0.21
CA ARG A 89 -5.65 -15.21 -1.12
C ARG A 89 -5.68 -14.81 -2.59
N LEU A 90 -6.04 -13.56 -2.90
CA LEU A 90 -6.08 -13.06 -4.28
C LEU A 90 -4.67 -13.01 -4.89
N VAL A 91 -3.64 -12.81 -4.07
CA VAL A 91 -2.25 -12.79 -4.50
C VAL A 91 -1.53 -14.14 -4.29
N GLY A 92 -2.25 -15.19 -3.87
CA GLY A 92 -1.71 -16.54 -3.73
C GLY A 92 -1.26 -16.93 -2.33
N LEU A 93 -1.46 -16.07 -1.32
CA LEU A 93 -1.11 -16.36 0.07
C LEU A 93 -2.23 -17.15 0.78
N ASP A 94 -1.84 -18.02 1.71
CA ASP A 94 -2.77 -18.53 2.71
C ASP A 94 -3.14 -17.39 3.67
N PRO A 95 -4.43 -17.00 3.79
CA PRO A 95 -4.84 -16.02 4.77
C PRO A 95 -4.36 -16.35 6.19
N ALA A 96 -4.26 -17.61 6.58
CA ALA A 96 -3.80 -17.98 7.93
C ALA A 96 -2.34 -17.60 8.22
N ALA A 97 -1.52 -17.43 7.19
CA ALA A 97 -0.12 -17.01 7.32
C ALA A 97 0.04 -15.48 7.44
N VAL A 98 -1.01 -14.70 7.18
CA VAL A 98 -0.94 -13.23 7.19
C VAL A 98 -1.29 -12.67 8.57
N PRO A 99 -0.49 -11.72 9.10
CA PRO A 99 -0.80 -11.01 10.34
C PRO A 99 -2.21 -10.41 10.36
N ALA A 100 -2.97 -10.69 11.42
CA ALA A 100 -4.34 -10.20 11.58
C ALA A 100 -4.43 -8.94 12.45
N SER A 101 -3.33 -8.52 13.08
CA SER A 101 -3.29 -7.41 14.03
C SER A 101 -2.00 -6.61 13.92
N ARG A 102 -1.98 -5.40 14.47
CA ARG A 102 -0.76 -4.58 14.52
C ARG A 102 0.35 -5.23 15.31
N ALA A 103 0.01 -5.99 16.36
CA ALA A 103 0.98 -6.69 17.17
C ALA A 103 1.67 -7.81 16.38
N GLU A 104 0.90 -8.62 15.66
CA GLU A 104 1.44 -9.65 14.77
C GLU A 104 2.25 -9.06 13.62
N LEU A 105 1.79 -7.94 13.04
CA LEU A 105 2.49 -7.27 11.94
C LEU A 105 3.83 -6.68 12.42
N ALA A 106 3.87 -6.10 13.61
CA ALA A 106 5.12 -5.64 14.22
C ALA A 106 6.08 -6.82 14.46
N ALA A 107 5.59 -7.94 15.00
CA ALA A 107 6.39 -9.14 15.21
C ALA A 107 6.92 -9.73 13.89
N TYR A 108 6.13 -9.69 12.82
CA TYR A 108 6.58 -10.07 11.49
C TYR A 108 7.74 -9.18 11.01
N PHE A 109 7.62 -7.85 11.12
CA PHE A 109 8.69 -6.95 10.71
C PHE A 109 9.97 -7.10 11.55
N GLU A 110 9.87 -7.34 12.86
CA GLU A 110 11.07 -7.62 13.67
C GLU A 110 11.82 -8.86 13.18
N LYS A 111 11.12 -9.88 12.69
CA LYS A 111 11.73 -11.08 12.12
C LYS A 111 12.32 -10.85 10.72
N ALA A 112 11.62 -10.12 9.87
CA ALA A 112 12.03 -9.91 8.48
C ALA A 112 13.18 -8.90 8.33
N ARG A 113 13.29 -7.92 9.23
CA ARG A 113 14.27 -6.82 9.12
C ARG A 113 15.73 -7.25 8.91
N PRO A 114 16.27 -8.25 9.62
CA PRO A 114 17.67 -8.66 9.44
C PRO A 114 17.99 -9.24 8.06
N GLU A 115 16.96 -9.68 7.32
CA GLU A 115 17.10 -10.30 5.99
C GLU A 115 17.04 -9.25 4.87
N LEU A 116 16.70 -8.00 5.17
CA LEU A 116 16.52 -6.96 4.16
C LEU A 116 17.87 -6.37 3.74
N ALA A 117 18.08 -6.29 2.42
CA ALA A 117 19.22 -5.62 1.81
C ALA A 117 18.76 -4.62 0.73
N ALA A 118 19.37 -3.44 0.71
CA ALA A 118 19.20 -2.50 -0.40
C ALA A 118 20.25 -2.80 -1.48
N GLY A 119 19.92 -3.71 -2.39
CA GLY A 119 20.73 -4.05 -3.57
C GLY A 119 20.65 -3.02 -4.71
N PRO A 120 21.42 -3.21 -5.80
CA PRO A 120 21.32 -2.42 -7.03
C PRO A 120 19.89 -2.33 -7.58
N GLU A 121 19.14 -3.43 -7.53
CA GLU A 121 17.76 -3.54 -8.00
C GLU A 121 16.82 -2.66 -7.17
N ALA A 122 16.96 -2.68 -5.84
CA ALA A 122 16.20 -1.82 -4.95
C ALA A 122 16.46 -0.33 -5.23
N ARG A 123 17.72 0.04 -5.51
CA ARG A 123 18.10 1.40 -5.91
C ARG A 123 17.52 1.79 -7.27
N ALA A 124 17.51 0.88 -8.24
CA ALA A 124 16.89 1.10 -9.55
C ALA A 124 15.37 1.33 -9.42
N VAL A 125 14.70 0.56 -8.54
CA VAL A 125 13.27 0.75 -8.24
C VAL A 125 13.02 2.11 -7.57
N ASP A 126 13.84 2.52 -6.60
CA ASP A 126 13.73 3.84 -5.97
C ASP A 126 13.90 4.98 -7.00
N ASP A 127 14.89 4.88 -7.88
CA ASP A 127 15.11 5.85 -8.95
C ASP A 127 13.93 5.91 -9.94
N PHE A 128 13.39 4.75 -10.31
CA PHE A 128 12.20 4.64 -11.15
C PHE A 128 10.97 5.29 -10.48
N LEU A 129 10.75 5.06 -9.17
CA LEU A 129 9.67 5.67 -8.43
C LEU A 129 9.81 7.20 -8.31
N LEU A 130 11.04 7.70 -8.16
CA LEU A 130 11.31 9.14 -8.11
C LEU A 130 11.14 9.82 -9.49
N ARG A 131 11.54 9.15 -10.57
CA ARG A 131 11.56 9.69 -11.93
C ARG A 131 11.00 8.68 -12.93
N PRO A 132 9.68 8.40 -12.88
CA PRO A 132 9.07 7.46 -13.80
C PRO A 132 9.17 7.98 -15.24
N PRO A 133 9.25 7.10 -16.25
CA PRO A 133 9.17 7.48 -17.65
C PRO A 133 7.84 8.20 -17.91
N THR A 134 7.90 9.45 -18.37
CA THR A 134 6.73 10.29 -18.63
C THR A 134 6.84 10.95 -19.99
N HIS A 135 5.71 11.12 -20.67
CA HIS A 135 5.63 11.86 -21.92
C HIS A 135 6.27 13.26 -21.76
N PRO A 136 7.06 13.78 -22.74
CA PRO A 136 7.81 15.03 -22.60
C PRO A 136 6.98 16.22 -22.11
N LEU A 137 5.73 16.33 -22.58
CA LEU A 137 4.80 17.39 -22.17
C LEU A 137 4.41 17.34 -20.68
N LEU A 138 4.53 16.19 -20.02
CA LEU A 138 4.20 15.99 -18.61
C LEU A 138 5.43 16.09 -17.69
N VAL A 139 6.62 16.30 -18.24
CA VAL A 139 7.87 16.44 -17.47
C VAL A 139 7.78 17.56 -16.42
N PRO A 140 7.24 18.77 -16.71
CA PRO A 140 7.10 19.81 -15.68
C PRO A 140 6.19 19.36 -14.52
N ALA A 141 5.09 18.67 -14.83
CA ALA A 141 4.19 18.13 -13.82
C ALA A 141 4.88 17.03 -12.98
N ARG A 142 5.70 16.17 -13.59
CA ARG A 142 6.50 15.17 -12.87
C ARG A 142 7.48 15.85 -11.90
N GLU A 143 8.25 16.83 -12.36
CA GLU A 143 9.27 17.48 -11.53
C GLU A 143 8.67 18.31 -10.39
N VAL A 144 7.53 18.96 -10.61
CA VAL A 144 6.91 19.86 -9.62
C VAL A 144 5.99 19.12 -8.67
N LEU A 145 5.18 18.18 -9.16
CA LEU A 145 4.15 17.50 -8.37
C LEU A 145 4.58 16.09 -7.97
N TRP A 146 4.85 15.21 -8.94
CA TRP A 146 5.16 13.80 -8.67
C TRP A 146 6.38 13.64 -7.76
N ARG A 147 7.47 14.34 -8.07
CA ARG A 147 8.69 14.27 -7.28
C ARG A 147 8.48 14.67 -5.82
N ARG A 148 7.60 15.64 -5.54
CA ARG A 148 7.25 16.03 -4.16
C ARG A 148 6.45 14.95 -3.44
N VAL A 149 5.56 14.25 -4.16
CA VAL A 149 4.80 13.12 -3.63
C VAL A 149 5.72 11.94 -3.36
N ALA A 150 6.55 11.55 -4.33
CA ALA A 150 7.52 10.46 -4.20
C ALA A 150 8.52 10.71 -3.05
N GLN A 151 9.05 11.92 -2.92
CA GLN A 151 9.91 12.29 -1.79
C GLN A 151 9.19 12.25 -0.44
N LEU A 152 7.91 12.63 -0.38
CA LEU A 152 7.13 12.55 0.86
C LEU A 152 6.82 11.09 1.21
N ALA A 153 6.56 10.23 0.22
CA ALA A 153 6.39 8.80 0.41
C ALA A 153 7.69 8.15 0.92
N TYR A 154 8.82 8.45 0.29
CA TYR A 154 10.14 7.99 0.75
C TYR A 154 10.45 8.48 2.17
N ALA A 155 10.18 9.75 2.47
CA ALA A 155 10.35 10.31 3.81
C ALA A 155 9.42 9.71 4.87
N ALA A 156 8.34 9.02 4.45
CA ALA A 156 7.41 8.37 5.36
C ALA A 156 7.85 6.96 5.77
N LEU A 157 8.89 6.41 5.12
CA LEU A 157 9.47 5.11 5.44
C LEU A 157 9.95 5.04 6.90
N PRO A 158 10.03 3.83 7.48
CA PRO A 158 10.58 3.64 8.81
C PRO A 158 12.10 3.93 8.85
N PRO A 159 12.67 4.28 10.02
CA PRO A 159 14.08 4.63 10.14
C PRO A 159 15.04 3.57 9.59
N TYR A 160 14.79 2.28 9.83
CA TYR A 160 15.65 1.20 9.33
C TYR A 160 15.74 1.18 7.79
N ALA A 161 14.68 1.59 7.08
CA ALA A 161 14.72 1.64 5.62
C ALA A 161 15.65 2.77 5.15
N HIS A 162 15.63 3.93 5.82
CA HIS A 162 16.57 5.02 5.54
C HIS A 162 18.03 4.57 5.73
N GLU A 163 18.30 3.80 6.79
CA GLU A 163 19.60 3.19 7.05
C GLU A 163 20.02 2.21 5.93
N LEU A 164 19.13 1.30 5.52
CA LEU A 164 19.37 0.36 4.41
C LEU A 164 19.74 1.09 3.11
N TYR A 165 19.03 2.17 2.78
CA TYR A 165 19.31 2.98 1.59
C TYR A 165 20.48 3.97 1.75
N GLY A 166 21.09 4.05 2.95
CA GLY A 166 22.21 4.96 3.23
C GLY A 166 21.84 6.44 3.18
N ARG A 167 20.58 6.80 3.46
CA ARG A 167 20.10 8.20 3.47
C ARG A 167 19.67 8.60 4.88
N PRO A 168 19.94 9.84 5.33
CA PRO A 168 19.53 10.26 6.66
C PRO A 168 18.00 10.27 6.80
N ALA A 169 17.49 9.68 7.89
CA ALA A 169 16.07 9.70 8.20
C ALA A 169 15.62 11.15 8.56
N PRO A 170 14.58 11.68 7.91
CA PRO A 170 14.05 13.00 8.25
C PRO A 170 13.36 12.99 9.62
N ALA A 171 13.29 14.14 10.27
CA ALA A 171 12.60 14.28 11.56
C ALA A 171 11.13 13.81 11.46
N PRO A 172 10.68 12.82 12.26
CA PRO A 172 9.35 12.24 12.14
C PRO A 172 8.21 13.27 12.24
N ALA A 173 8.37 14.28 13.10
CA ALA A 173 7.41 15.36 13.28
C ALA A 173 7.25 16.24 12.03
N ALA A 174 8.34 16.51 11.30
CA ALA A 174 8.30 17.31 10.08
C ALA A 174 7.56 16.57 8.96
N VAL A 175 7.84 15.28 8.79
CA VAL A 175 7.14 14.43 7.82
C VAL A 175 5.67 14.28 8.17
N THR A 176 5.33 14.05 9.44
CA THR A 176 3.94 13.97 9.89
C THR A 176 3.19 15.28 9.64
N ARG A 177 3.82 16.45 9.86
CA ARG A 177 3.21 17.75 9.53
C ARG A 177 2.91 17.87 8.04
N ARG A 178 3.85 17.45 7.17
CA ARG A 178 3.66 17.44 5.72
C ARG A 178 2.52 16.50 5.31
N LEU A 179 2.48 15.28 5.86
CA LEU A 179 1.40 14.32 5.60
C LEU A 179 0.04 14.86 6.04
N LYS A 180 -0.06 15.49 7.21
CA LYS A 180 -1.29 16.16 7.68
C LYS A 180 -1.72 17.27 6.72
N GLY A 181 -0.77 18.12 6.29
CA GLY A 181 -1.03 19.20 5.34
C GLY A 181 -1.54 18.68 4.00
N THR A 182 -0.85 17.69 3.41
CA THR A 182 -1.26 17.03 2.17
C THR A 182 -2.62 16.36 2.32
N GLY A 183 -2.85 15.60 3.40
CA GLY A 183 -4.13 14.96 3.67
C GLY A 183 -5.27 15.96 3.82
N ALA A 184 -5.05 17.08 4.52
CA ALA A 184 -6.04 18.15 4.66
C ALA A 184 -6.35 18.81 3.31
N MET A 185 -5.33 19.07 2.49
CA MET A 185 -5.51 19.60 1.13
C MET A 185 -6.32 18.62 0.25
N LEU A 186 -5.97 17.34 0.25
CA LEU A 186 -6.68 16.32 -0.53
C LEU A 186 -8.13 16.12 -0.07
N ARG A 187 -8.41 16.20 1.24
CA ARG A 187 -9.78 16.13 1.78
C ARG A 187 -10.64 17.35 1.44
N ARG A 188 -10.03 18.49 1.08
CA ARG A 188 -10.74 19.68 0.58
C ARG A 188 -11.12 19.57 -0.90
N VAL A 189 -10.52 18.63 -1.65
CA VAL A 189 -10.94 18.37 -3.03
C VAL A 189 -12.39 17.86 -3.01
N PRO A 190 -13.33 18.53 -3.71
CA PRO A 190 -14.73 18.14 -3.70
C PRO A 190 -14.91 16.67 -4.03
N ALA A 191 -15.79 15.96 -3.32
CA ALA A 191 -16.01 14.52 -3.51
C ALA A 191 -16.32 14.17 -4.97
N ARG A 192 -17.07 15.03 -5.67
CA ARG A 192 -17.39 14.88 -7.10
C ARG A 192 -16.16 14.83 -8.01
N VAL A 193 -15.05 15.47 -7.63
CA VAL A 193 -13.77 15.48 -8.36
C VAL A 193 -12.86 14.36 -7.85
N ARG A 194 -12.79 14.20 -6.51
CA ARG A 194 -11.93 13.20 -5.86
C ARG A 194 -12.23 11.76 -6.29
N TRP A 195 -13.48 11.43 -6.57
CA TRP A 195 -13.87 10.08 -7.00
C TRP A 195 -13.81 9.85 -8.52
N GLN A 196 -13.35 10.84 -9.30
CA GLN A 196 -13.10 10.66 -10.74
C GLN A 196 -11.73 10.04 -11.03
N LEU A 197 -10.85 9.99 -10.03
CA LEU A 197 -9.47 9.48 -10.09
C LEU A 197 -9.22 8.73 -8.77
N PRO A 198 -9.12 7.38 -8.68
CA PRO A 198 -8.89 6.32 -9.70
C PRO A 198 -10.20 5.80 -10.36
N PRO A 199 -10.21 4.77 -11.23
CA PRO A 199 -11.36 4.41 -12.08
C PRO A 199 -12.71 4.29 -11.37
N LYS A 200 -13.81 4.33 -12.14
CA LYS A 200 -15.23 4.27 -11.70
C LYS A 200 -15.60 3.08 -10.77
N HIS A 201 -14.68 2.17 -10.45
CA HIS A 201 -14.93 1.01 -9.58
C HIS A 201 -15.37 1.43 -8.16
N ILE A 202 -14.78 2.48 -7.57
CA ILE A 202 -15.22 2.96 -6.25
C ILE A 202 -16.65 3.50 -6.32
N LEU A 203 -16.95 4.31 -7.35
CA LEU A 203 -18.30 4.83 -7.59
C LEU A 203 -19.32 3.71 -7.83
N ARG A 204 -18.96 2.68 -8.60
CA ARG A 204 -19.79 1.50 -8.86
C ARG A 204 -19.98 0.66 -7.59
N ALA A 205 -18.96 0.50 -6.77
CA ALA A 205 -19.04 -0.18 -5.49
C ALA A 205 -19.98 0.58 -4.53
N MET A 206 -19.82 1.90 -4.40
CA MET A 206 -20.73 2.74 -3.60
C MET A 206 -22.17 2.67 -4.10
N ALA A 207 -22.39 2.65 -5.41
CA ALA A 207 -23.74 2.50 -5.98
C ALA A 207 -24.37 1.14 -5.65
N ARG A 208 -23.58 0.06 -5.64
CA ARG A 208 -24.04 -1.29 -5.31
C ARG A 208 -24.29 -1.50 -3.82
N LEU A 209 -23.40 -1.01 -2.98
CA LEU A 209 -23.42 -1.25 -1.52
C LEU A 209 -24.34 -0.28 -0.76
N GLY A 210 -24.85 0.75 -1.43
CA GLY A 210 -25.77 1.72 -0.85
C GLY A 210 -25.08 2.87 -0.09
N PRO A 211 -25.88 3.75 0.55
CA PRO A 211 -25.39 5.00 1.16
C PRO A 211 -24.35 4.81 2.26
N GLU A 212 -24.43 3.71 3.01
CA GLU A 212 -23.53 3.39 4.13
C GLU A 212 -22.10 3.09 3.69
N ALA A 213 -21.89 2.67 2.44
CA ALA A 213 -20.57 2.40 1.88
C ALA A 213 -19.84 3.67 1.42
N ARG A 214 -20.45 4.86 1.57
CA ARG A 214 -19.83 6.12 1.16
C ARG A 214 -18.75 6.53 2.18
N PRO A 215 -17.48 6.65 1.78
CA PRO A 215 -16.41 6.98 2.72
C PRO A 215 -16.62 8.39 3.28
N ALA A 216 -16.79 8.49 4.60
CA ALA A 216 -16.88 9.78 5.27
C ALA A 216 -15.47 10.41 5.39
N PRO A 217 -15.30 11.69 5.03
CA PRO A 217 -13.97 12.33 5.01
C PRO A 217 -13.31 12.46 6.39
N TYR A 218 -14.09 12.32 7.48
CA TYR A 218 -13.65 12.56 8.86
C TYR A 218 -14.12 11.50 9.87
N LYS A 219 -14.79 10.44 9.42
CA LYS A 219 -15.33 9.40 10.31
C LYS A 219 -15.15 8.03 9.69
N VAL A 220 -14.91 7.04 10.53
CA VAL A 220 -15.11 5.63 10.19
C VAL A 220 -16.44 5.25 10.83
N GLY A 221 -17.35 4.66 10.07
CA GLY A 221 -18.58 4.10 10.63
C GLY A 221 -18.25 3.11 11.75
N LEU A 222 -19.08 3.10 12.79
CA LEU A 222 -18.98 2.16 13.92
C LEU A 222 -19.05 0.73 13.38
#